data_AF-A0A9D5HNQ6-F1
#
_entry.id   AF-A0A9D5HNQ6-F1
#
_cell.length_a   1.000
_cell.length_b   1.000
_cell.length_c   1.000
_cell.angle_alpha   90.00
_cell.angle_beta   90.00
_cell.angle_gamma   90.00
#
_symmetry.space_group_name_H-M   'P 1'
#
loop_
_entity.id
_entity.type
_entity.pdbx_description
1 polymer ?
#
loop_
_entity_poly.entity_id
_entity_poly.type
_entity_poly.pdbx_seq_one_letter_code
_entity_poly.pdbx_strand_id
1 'polypeptide(L)'
;MPQRHSKNNNDLAFFTYDEKRKLGYGTQKERLGKDSIKPFDACCLCLKPFIDPLCCPKGHVFCKECILECLLSQKKDIKRKLAAHSAQQKQEKEEEDEKLVLKKARELEAFDQQNHGAVPQYSDKNHISDKNGFHGANSVRVTSYEEEALRNMKAFWLPSATPEAPVKLDAPSTQHNMPGRQRKAQIEKPLPNLPH
;
A
#
# COMPACT_ATOMS: atom_id res chain seq x y z
N MET A 1 54.17 3.36 15.87
CA MET A 1 53.55 4.69 16.08
C MET A 1 52.03 4.50 16.16
N PRO A 2 51.35 4.94 17.23
CA PRO A 2 49.91 4.80 17.34
C PRO A 2 49.21 5.61 16.25
N GLN A 3 48.25 4.97 15.56
CA GLN A 3 47.49 5.56 14.48
C GLN A 3 46.73 6.79 15.02
N ARG A 4 47.00 7.98 14.46
CA ARG A 4 46.35 9.23 14.88
C ARG A 4 44.84 9.09 14.69
N HIS A 5 44.09 9.06 15.81
CA HIS A 5 42.63 8.97 15.83
C HIS A 5 41.98 10.11 15.04
N SER A 6 42.57 11.30 15.01
CA SER A 6 42.06 12.51 14.34
C SER A 6 41.89 12.44 12.82
N LYS A 7 42.07 11.26 12.21
CA LYS A 7 41.82 10.97 10.80
C LYS A 7 40.68 9.96 10.62
N ASN A 8 39.80 9.81 11.61
CA ASN A 8 38.57 9.04 11.45
C ASN A 8 37.54 9.85 10.67
N ASN A 9 36.78 9.17 9.79
CA ASN A 9 35.82 9.79 8.86
C ASN A 9 34.68 10.61 9.53
N ASN A 10 34.59 10.60 10.86
CA ASN A 10 33.52 11.25 11.63
C ASN A 10 34.04 12.33 12.60
N ASP A 11 35.36 12.57 12.63
CA ASP A 11 35.98 13.49 13.60
C ASP A 11 35.97 14.95 13.12
N LEU A 12 35.62 15.20 11.84
CA LEU A 12 35.50 16.53 11.26
C LEU A 12 34.05 17.02 11.32
N ALA A 13 33.86 18.30 11.68
CA ALA A 13 32.54 18.96 11.66
C ALA A 13 31.96 19.16 10.24
N PHE A 14 32.73 18.84 9.20
CA PHE A 14 32.30 18.88 7.81
C PHE A 14 32.70 17.58 7.11
N PHE A 15 31.81 17.04 6.29
CA PHE A 15 32.12 15.88 5.47
C PHE A 15 33.06 16.26 4.32
N THR A 16 34.10 15.45 4.14
CA THR A 16 34.98 15.52 2.97
C THR A 16 34.24 15.10 1.68
N TYR A 17 34.83 15.39 0.52
CA TYR A 17 34.23 15.03 -0.76
C TYR A 17 34.00 13.51 -0.89
N ASP A 18 34.97 12.69 -0.46
CA ASP A 18 34.86 11.23 -0.53
C ASP A 18 33.82 10.68 0.45
N GLU A 19 33.69 11.26 1.65
CA GLU A 19 32.63 10.91 2.60
C GLU A 19 31.25 11.27 2.04
N LYS A 20 31.09 12.49 1.50
CA LYS A 20 29.84 12.92 0.84
C LYS A 20 29.46 12.00 -0.32
N ARG A 21 30.45 11.53 -1.10
CA ARG A 21 30.22 10.57 -2.19
C ARG A 21 29.76 9.21 -1.65
N LYS A 22 30.39 8.71 -0.58
CA LYS A 22 30.03 7.44 0.08
C LYS A 22 28.67 7.49 0.78
N LEU A 23 28.27 8.66 1.27
CA LEU A 23 26.98 8.87 1.96
C LEU A 23 25.77 8.73 1.03
N GLY A 24 25.93 8.71 -0.29
CA GLY A 24 24.76 8.57 -1.18
C GLY A 24 23.91 9.84 -1.28
N TYR A 25 24.31 10.94 -0.63
CA TYR A 25 23.44 12.09 -0.37
C TYR A 25 23.50 13.15 -1.48
N GLY A 26 22.33 13.63 -1.93
CA GLY A 26 22.19 14.64 -2.98
C GLY A 26 22.21 14.09 -4.40
N THR A 27 22.34 14.97 -5.39
CA THR A 27 22.38 14.58 -6.81
C THR A 27 23.73 13.97 -7.16
N GLN A 28 23.79 12.66 -7.31
CA GLN A 28 25.01 11.94 -7.68
C GLN A 28 25.13 11.84 -9.20
N LYS A 29 26.32 12.14 -9.74
CA LYS A 29 26.64 11.94 -11.16
C LYS A 29 27.70 10.85 -11.25
N GLU A 30 27.32 9.71 -11.81
CA GLU A 30 28.23 8.59 -12.04
C GLU A 30 28.17 8.17 -13.51
N ARG A 31 29.31 7.77 -14.07
CA ARG A 31 29.39 7.26 -15.44
C ARG A 31 29.01 5.78 -15.42
N LEU A 32 27.79 5.50 -15.84
CA LEU A 32 27.31 4.13 -15.95
C LEU A 32 28.05 3.37 -17.07
N GLY A 33 28.42 2.12 -16.78
CA GLY A 33 29.04 1.21 -17.75
C GLY A 33 28.02 0.61 -18.71
N LYS A 34 28.50 -0.12 -19.72
CA LYS A 34 27.65 -0.87 -20.67
C LYS A 34 26.70 -1.82 -19.93
N ASP A 35 27.19 -2.45 -18.86
CA ASP A 35 26.45 -3.44 -18.08
C ASP A 35 25.27 -2.84 -17.30
N SER A 36 25.26 -1.52 -17.11
CA SER A 36 24.14 -0.79 -16.49
C SER A 36 22.99 -0.51 -17.46
N ILE A 37 23.19 -0.77 -18.75
CA ILE A 37 22.20 -0.53 -19.80
C ILE A 37 21.73 -1.88 -20.32
N LYS A 38 20.41 -2.09 -20.34
CA LYS A 38 19.83 -3.30 -20.92
C LYS A 38 20.26 -3.45 -22.39
N PRO A 39 20.79 -4.60 -22.81
CA PRO A 39 21.13 -4.83 -24.20
C PRO A 39 19.87 -4.90 -25.08
N PHE A 40 20.02 -4.50 -26.35
CA PHE A 40 18.90 -4.36 -27.28
C PHE A 40 18.26 -5.72 -27.64
N ASP A 41 19.07 -6.77 -27.70
CA ASP A 41 18.73 -8.14 -28.05
C ASP A 41 18.22 -8.99 -26.87
N ALA A 42 17.96 -8.38 -25.71
CA ALA A 42 17.46 -9.09 -24.53
C ALA A 42 15.98 -8.84 -24.22
N CYS A 43 15.33 -9.86 -23.69
CA CYS A 43 13.96 -9.81 -23.18
C CYS A 43 13.81 -8.85 -21.99
N CYS A 44 12.75 -8.03 -21.98
CA CYS A 44 12.45 -7.14 -20.85
C CYS A 44 11.99 -7.85 -19.56
N LEU A 45 11.71 -9.16 -19.63
CA LEU A 45 11.29 -9.97 -18.48
C LEU A 45 12.42 -10.84 -17.94
N CYS A 46 13.04 -11.67 -18.79
CA CYS A 46 14.06 -12.61 -18.36
C CYS A 46 15.50 -12.10 -18.54
N LEU A 47 15.70 -10.95 -19.21
CA LEU A 47 17.01 -10.34 -19.50
C LEU A 47 17.99 -11.23 -20.30
N LYS A 48 17.50 -12.33 -20.88
CA LYS A 48 18.22 -13.21 -21.80
C LYS A 48 17.95 -12.83 -23.25
N PRO A 49 18.77 -13.29 -24.21
CA PRO A 49 18.48 -13.17 -25.63
C PRO A 49 17.07 -13.64 -25.99
N PHE A 50 16.43 -13.01 -26.97
CA PHE A 50 15.05 -13.34 -27.34
C PHE A 50 14.89 -14.77 -27.85
N ILE A 51 13.81 -15.40 -27.42
CA ILE A 51 13.27 -16.65 -27.99
C ILE A 51 11.83 -16.32 -28.38
N ASP A 52 11.51 -16.43 -29.67
CA ASP A 52 10.22 -16.02 -30.25
C ASP A 52 9.76 -14.63 -29.77
N PRO A 53 10.39 -13.55 -30.25
CA PRO A 53 10.11 -12.20 -29.77
C PRO A 53 8.68 -11.76 -30.11
N LEU A 54 7.98 -11.24 -29.11
CA LEU A 54 6.71 -10.53 -29.24
C LEU A 54 6.88 -9.07 -28.84
N CYS A 55 6.27 -8.17 -29.61
CA CYS A 55 6.32 -6.74 -29.38
C CYS A 55 4.99 -6.23 -28.82
N CYS A 56 5.08 -5.35 -27.83
CA CYS A 56 3.95 -4.55 -27.38
C CYS A 56 3.83 -3.30 -28.28
N PRO A 57 2.63 -2.72 -28.48
CA PRO A 57 2.45 -1.45 -29.20
C PRO A 57 3.33 -0.28 -28.73
N LYS A 58 3.86 -0.36 -27.50
CA LYS A 58 4.79 0.63 -26.92
C LYS A 58 6.25 0.44 -27.31
N GLY A 59 6.58 -0.60 -28.09
CA GLY A 59 7.95 -0.92 -28.50
C GLY A 59 8.75 -1.75 -27.49
N HIS A 60 8.10 -2.37 -26.51
CA HIS A 60 8.76 -3.33 -25.62
C HIS A 60 8.73 -4.73 -26.22
N VAL A 61 9.87 -5.42 -26.19
CA VAL A 61 10.01 -6.77 -26.75
C VAL A 61 10.20 -7.78 -25.62
N PHE A 62 9.53 -8.93 -25.75
CA PHE A 62 9.52 -10.01 -24.77
C PHE A 62 9.64 -11.35 -25.47
N CYS A 63 10.11 -12.39 -24.77
CA CYS A 63 9.90 -13.77 -25.23
C CYS A 63 8.41 -14.12 -25.11
N LYS A 64 7.89 -14.90 -26.06
CA LYS A 64 6.50 -15.37 -26.07
C LYS A 64 6.06 -16.03 -24.77
N GLU A 65 6.89 -16.93 -24.23
CA GLU A 65 6.60 -17.63 -22.97
C GLU A 65 6.54 -16.66 -21.79
N CYS A 66 7.56 -15.80 -21.65
CA CYS A 66 7.65 -14.86 -20.52
C CYS A 66 6.44 -13.92 -20.44
N ILE A 67 5.98 -13.37 -21.58
CA ILE A 67 4.84 -12.45 -21.55
C ILE A 67 3.53 -13.19 -21.21
N LEU A 68 3.35 -14.41 -21.71
CA LEU A 68 2.16 -15.21 -21.41
C LEU A 68 2.12 -15.62 -19.94
N GLU A 69 3.24 -16.07 -19.38
CA GLU A 69 3.35 -16.37 -17.95
C GLU A 69 3.05 -15.15 -17.08
N CYS A 70 3.59 -13.98 -17.44
CA CYS A 70 3.32 -12.73 -16.75
C CYS A 70 1.83 -12.36 -16.76
N LEU A 71 1.14 -12.58 -17.88
CA LEU A 71 -0.30 -12.31 -17.96
C LEU A 71 -1.12 -13.32 -17.17
N LEU A 72 -0.71 -14.59 -17.16
CA LEU A 72 -1.36 -15.63 -16.35
C LEU A 72 -1.20 -15.38 -14.86
N SER A 73 -0.02 -14.96 -14.40
CA SER A 73 0.20 -14.60 -13.00
C SER A 73 -0.66 -13.39 -12.61
N GLN A 74 -0.69 -12.35 -13.43
CA GLN A 74 -1.58 -11.19 -13.20
C GLN A 74 -3.05 -11.58 -13.11
N LYS A 75 -3.55 -12.47 -13.98
CA LYS A 75 -4.94 -12.96 -13.89
C LYS A 75 -5.22 -13.68 -12.57
N LYS A 76 -4.30 -14.53 -12.12
CA LYS A 76 -4.41 -15.23 -10.84
C LYS A 76 -4.42 -14.26 -9.67
N ASP A 77 -3.55 -13.24 -9.70
CA ASP A 77 -3.46 -12.23 -8.66
C ASP A 77 -4.69 -11.33 -8.61
N ILE A 78 -5.19 -10.89 -9.76
CA ILE A 78 -6.44 -10.11 -9.86
C ILE A 78 -7.61 -10.93 -9.30
N LYS A 79 -7.73 -12.21 -9.67
CA LYS A 79 -8.78 -13.10 -9.14
C LYS A 79 -8.68 -13.23 -7.61
N ARG A 80 -7.46 -13.41 -7.07
CA ARG A 80 -7.23 -13.51 -5.62
C ARG A 80 -7.63 -12.23 -4.90
N LYS A 81 -7.23 -11.06 -5.43
CA LYS A 81 -7.57 -9.75 -4.85
C LYS A 81 -9.07 -9.48 -4.90
N LEU A 82 -9.73 -9.80 -6.02
CA LEU A 82 -11.18 -9.66 -6.15
C LEU A 82 -11.94 -10.53 -5.13
N ALA A 83 -11.51 -11.79 -4.95
CA ALA A 83 -12.11 -12.68 -3.96
C ALA A 83 -11.95 -12.12 -2.53
N ALA A 84 -10.74 -11.68 -2.16
CA ALA A 84 -10.47 -11.08 -0.85
C ALA A 84 -11.31 -9.82 -0.61
N HIS A 85 -11.38 -8.92 -1.59
CA HIS A 85 -12.19 -7.71 -1.51
C HIS A 85 -13.69 -8.02 -1.40
N SER A 86 -14.21 -9.00 -2.15
CA SER A 86 -15.62 -9.41 -2.04
C SER A 86 -15.97 -10.02 -0.68
N ALA A 87 -15.04 -10.78 -0.07
CA ALA A 87 -15.21 -11.33 1.25
C ALA A 87 -15.22 -10.23 2.32
N GLN A 88 -14.32 -9.26 2.20
CA GLN A 88 -14.28 -8.09 3.08
C GLN A 88 -15.55 -7.25 2.98
N GLN A 89 -16.02 -6.95 1.76
CA GLN A 89 -17.29 -6.21 1.58
C GLN A 89 -18.50 -6.94 2.17
N LYS A 90 -18.52 -8.28 2.14
CA LYS A 90 -19.58 -9.05 2.76
C LYS A 90 -19.53 -8.95 4.28
N GLN A 91 -18.35 -9.09 4.88
CA GLN A 91 -18.15 -8.96 6.32
C GLN A 91 -18.49 -7.55 6.82
N GLU A 92 -18.08 -6.51 6.11
CA GLU A 92 -18.40 -5.12 6.47
C GLU A 92 -19.92 -4.86 6.44
N LYS A 93 -20.63 -5.39 5.44
CA LYS A 93 -22.10 -5.29 5.37
C LYS A 93 -22.79 -6.02 6.51
N GLU A 94 -22.33 -7.22 6.84
CA GLU A 94 -22.87 -8.01 7.95
C GLU A 94 -22.64 -7.30 9.29
N GLU A 95 -21.44 -6.74 9.52
CA GLU A 95 -21.14 -5.94 10.71
C GLU A 95 -21.96 -4.64 10.78
N GLU A 96 -22.21 -3.98 9.64
CA GLU A 96 -23.08 -2.80 9.56
C GLU A 96 -24.53 -3.15 9.89
N ASP A 97 -25.06 -4.25 9.34
CA ASP A 97 -26.41 -4.74 9.62
C ASP A 97 -26.56 -5.13 11.10
N GLU A 98 -25.58 -5.83 11.68
CA GLU A 98 -25.53 -6.14 13.12
C GLU A 98 -25.56 -4.87 13.98
N LYS A 99 -24.74 -3.86 13.62
CA LYS A 99 -24.74 -2.56 14.32
C LYS A 99 -26.09 -1.84 14.20
N LEU A 100 -26.75 -1.91 13.05
CA LEU A 100 -28.08 -1.32 12.86
C LEU A 100 -29.14 -2.03 13.70
N VAL A 101 -29.09 -3.37 13.76
CA VAL A 101 -29.99 -4.17 14.62
C VAL A 101 -29.76 -3.82 16.08
N LEU A 102 -28.52 -3.78 16.55
CA LEU A 102 -28.16 -3.41 17.93
C LEU A 102 -28.62 -1.99 18.28
N LYS A 103 -28.47 -1.02 17.38
CA LYS A 103 -28.96 0.34 17.58
C LYS A 103 -30.47 0.39 17.73
N LYS A 104 -31.22 -0.28 16.84
CA LYS A 104 -32.68 -0.36 16.92
C LYS A 104 -33.16 -1.03 18.21
N ALA A 105 -32.47 -2.10 18.64
CA ALA A 105 -32.77 -2.77 19.90
C ALA A 105 -32.55 -1.83 21.11
N ARG A 106 -31.43 -1.09 21.12
CA ARG A 106 -31.12 -0.09 22.16
C ARG A 106 -32.14 1.06 22.17
N GLU A 107 -32.59 1.52 21.00
CA GLU A 107 -33.63 2.56 20.89
C GLU A 107 -34.99 2.07 21.44
N LEU A 108 -35.37 0.83 21.15
CA LEU A 108 -36.60 0.23 21.70
C LEU A 108 -36.51 0.07 23.22
N GLU A 109 -35.39 -0.41 23.74
CA GLU A 109 -35.16 -0.54 25.19
C GLU A 109 -35.19 0.82 25.89
N ALA A 110 -34.56 1.84 25.31
CA ALA A 110 -34.59 3.20 25.85
C ALA A 110 -36.02 3.78 25.86
N PHE A 111 -36.81 3.50 24.81
CA PHE A 111 -38.22 3.90 24.74
C PHE A 111 -39.07 3.20 25.80
N ASP A 112 -38.90 1.88 25.99
CA ASP A 112 -39.61 1.11 27.01
C ASP A 112 -39.29 1.62 28.42
N GLN A 113 -38.01 1.85 28.70
CA GLN A 113 -37.55 2.39 29.98
C GLN A 113 -38.03 3.82 30.26
N GLN A 114 -38.21 4.66 29.23
CA GLN A 114 -38.77 6.00 29.40
C GLN A 114 -40.26 5.96 29.78
N ASN A 115 -41.02 5.00 29.24
CA ASN A 115 -42.47 4.91 29.48
C ASN A 115 -42.83 4.11 30.73
N HIS A 116 -42.02 3.11 31.08
CA HIS A 116 -42.30 2.15 32.17
C HIS A 116 -41.27 2.18 33.31
N GLY A 117 -40.25 3.06 33.23
CA GLY A 117 -39.24 3.20 34.26
C GLY A 117 -39.73 3.93 35.51
N ALA A 118 -39.66 3.28 36.67
CA ALA A 118 -40.00 3.86 37.96
C ALA A 118 -38.90 4.79 38.55
N VAL A 119 -37.77 4.95 37.85
CA VAL A 119 -36.59 5.68 38.35
C VAL A 119 -36.37 6.94 37.49
N PRO A 120 -36.23 8.15 38.06
CA PRO A 120 -35.98 9.36 37.30
C PRO A 120 -34.67 9.26 36.52
N GLN A 121 -34.71 9.54 35.21
CA GLN A 121 -33.51 9.64 34.40
C GLN A 121 -32.71 10.88 34.82
N TYR A 122 -31.61 10.69 35.54
CA TYR A 122 -30.60 11.72 35.70
C TYR A 122 -29.96 11.92 34.33
N SER A 123 -30.26 13.04 33.66
CA SER A 123 -29.66 13.38 32.37
C SER A 123 -28.20 13.82 32.57
N ASP A 124 -27.34 12.87 32.91
CA ASP A 124 -25.92 13.06 32.70
C ASP A 124 -25.71 13.16 31.18
N LYS A 125 -25.49 14.39 30.70
CA LYS A 125 -25.13 14.71 29.32
C LYS A 125 -23.80 14.11 28.87
N ASN A 126 -23.26 13.13 29.61
CA ASN A 126 -22.18 12.27 29.16
C ASN A 126 -22.74 11.12 28.34
N HIS A 127 -23.32 11.47 27.18
CA HIS A 127 -23.45 10.52 26.08
C HIS A 127 -22.03 10.28 25.53
N ILE A 128 -21.24 9.51 26.29
CA ILE A 128 -20.07 8.83 25.77
C ILE A 128 -20.66 7.82 24.79
N SER A 129 -20.77 8.23 23.52
CA SER A 129 -20.89 7.26 22.45
C SER A 129 -19.79 6.24 22.67
N ASP A 130 -20.14 4.96 22.69
CA ASP A 130 -19.23 3.80 22.67
C ASP A 130 -18.28 3.89 21.45
N LYS A 131 -17.38 4.86 21.48
CA LYS A 131 -16.19 4.92 20.65
C LYS A 131 -15.15 4.29 21.56
N ASN A 132 -14.71 3.08 21.22
CA ASN A 132 -13.43 2.51 21.70
C ASN A 132 -12.21 3.35 21.24
N GLY A 133 -12.35 4.67 21.12
CA GLY A 133 -11.28 5.59 20.81
C GLY A 133 -10.47 5.80 22.08
N PHE A 134 -9.18 5.50 22.00
CA PHE A 134 -8.17 5.84 23.00
C PHE A 134 -8.37 7.29 23.49
N HIS A 135 -8.87 7.45 24.73
CA HIS A 135 -8.89 8.75 25.41
C HIS A 135 -7.48 8.97 25.97
N GLY A 136 -6.56 9.42 25.11
CA GLY A 136 -5.34 10.05 25.59
C GLY A 136 -5.71 11.20 26.53
N ALA A 137 -4.82 11.53 27.48
CA ALA A 137 -5.03 12.52 28.53
C ALA A 137 -5.15 13.99 28.04
N ASN A 138 -5.92 14.26 26.99
CA ASN A 138 -6.26 15.59 26.52
C ASN A 138 -7.78 15.76 26.58
N SER A 139 -8.24 16.57 27.53
CA SER A 139 -9.62 17.05 27.69
C SER A 139 -10.06 18.06 26.61
N VAL A 140 -9.31 18.15 25.50
CA VAL A 140 -9.57 19.09 24.41
C VAL A 140 -10.23 18.33 23.28
N ARG A 141 -11.35 18.87 22.76
CA ARG A 141 -12.04 18.33 21.59
C ARG A 141 -11.06 18.25 20.43
N VAL A 142 -10.76 17.02 20.01
CA VAL A 142 -9.89 16.74 18.86
C VAL A 142 -10.47 17.45 17.65
N THR A 143 -9.68 18.34 17.06
CA THR A 143 -10.05 19.02 15.82
C THR A 143 -10.04 18.01 14.66
N SER A 144 -10.81 18.26 13.59
CA SER A 144 -10.85 17.34 12.43
C SER A 144 -9.46 17.06 11.83
N TYR A 145 -8.56 18.04 11.90
CA TYR A 145 -7.17 17.91 11.48
C TYR A 145 -6.37 16.93 12.34
N GLU A 146 -6.58 16.93 13.66
CA GLU A 146 -5.91 16.01 14.59
C GLU A 146 -6.44 14.58 14.44
N GLU A 147 -7.73 14.39 14.15
CA GLU A 147 -8.29 13.05 13.85
C GLU A 147 -7.65 12.43 12.60
N GLU A 148 -7.46 13.24 11.55
CA GLU A 148 -6.83 12.80 10.31
C GLU A 148 -5.33 12.53 10.51
N ALA A 149 -4.65 13.37 11.30
CA ALA A 149 -3.28 13.14 11.72
C ALA A 149 -3.14 11.83 12.51
N LEU A 150 -4.06 11.51 13.44
CA LEU A 150 -4.08 10.26 14.21
C LEU A 150 -4.34 9.02 13.33
N ARG A 151 -5.20 9.12 12.31
CA ARG A 151 -5.43 8.01 11.36
C ARG A 151 -4.23 7.74 10.47
N ASN A 152 -3.52 8.80 10.06
CA ASN A 152 -2.36 8.72 9.19
C ASN A 152 -1.04 8.55 9.95
N MET A 153 -1.05 8.73 11.28
CA MET A 153 0.13 8.57 12.11
C MET A 153 0.53 7.09 12.16
N LYS A 154 1.73 6.81 11.69
CA LYS A 154 2.31 5.47 11.76
C LYS A 154 2.95 5.25 13.13
N ALA A 155 2.12 5.11 14.16
CA ALA A 155 2.57 4.82 15.51
C ALA A 155 2.12 3.43 15.96
N PHE A 156 3.04 2.67 16.54
CA PHE A 156 2.82 1.27 16.95
C PHE A 156 1.74 1.10 18.03
N TRP A 157 1.51 2.11 18.86
CA TRP A 157 0.52 2.09 19.94
C TRP A 157 -0.91 2.46 19.52
N LEU A 158 -1.14 2.81 18.25
CA LEU A 158 -2.48 3.03 17.74
C LEU A 158 -3.18 1.67 17.56
N PRO A 159 -4.40 1.46 18.12
CA PRO A 159 -5.16 0.22 17.93
C PRO A 159 -5.36 -0.15 16.45
N SER A 160 -5.48 0.84 15.56
CA SER A 160 -5.58 0.68 14.11
C SER A 160 -4.30 0.25 13.42
N ALA A 161 -3.14 0.37 14.08
CA ALA A 161 -1.82 -0.01 13.56
C ALA A 161 -1.29 -1.32 14.19
N THR A 162 -2.10 -1.99 15.01
CA THR A 162 -1.78 -3.30 15.57
C THR A 162 -1.84 -4.37 14.47
N PRO A 163 -1.08 -5.48 14.59
CA PRO A 163 -1.06 -6.53 13.58
C PRO A 163 -2.41 -7.23 13.37
N GLU A 164 -3.31 -7.15 14.35
CA GLU A 164 -4.66 -7.72 14.32
C GLU A 164 -5.70 -6.77 13.71
N ALA A 165 -5.34 -5.50 13.46
CA ALA A 165 -6.27 -4.51 12.93
C ALA A 165 -6.73 -4.87 11.52
N PRO A 166 -8.04 -4.75 11.21
CA PRO A 166 -8.56 -5.06 9.89
C PRO A 166 -8.05 -4.04 8.86
N VAL A 167 -7.22 -4.49 7.92
CA VAL A 167 -6.75 -3.67 6.80
C VAL A 167 -7.85 -3.59 5.75
N LYS A 168 -8.38 -2.40 5.49
CA LYS A 168 -9.30 -2.15 4.39
C LYS A 168 -8.55 -2.26 3.05
N LEU A 169 -8.92 -3.24 2.23
CA LEU A 169 -8.35 -3.39 0.90
C LEU A 169 -9.10 -2.49 -0.07
N ASP A 170 -8.37 -1.66 -0.82
CA ASP A 170 -8.95 -0.89 -1.91
C ASP A 170 -9.47 -1.81 -3.02
N ALA A 171 -10.45 -1.32 -3.78
CA ALA A 171 -11.01 -2.02 -4.92
C ALA A 171 -9.90 -2.40 -5.92
N PRO A 172 -9.66 -3.69 -6.18
CA PRO A 172 -8.57 -4.11 -7.03
C PRO A 172 -8.85 -3.77 -8.49
N SER A 173 -7.83 -3.26 -9.19
CA SER A 173 -7.93 -3.00 -10.63
C SER A 173 -8.05 -4.31 -11.41
N THR A 174 -9.03 -4.38 -12.31
CA THR A 174 -9.25 -5.51 -13.23
C THR A 174 -8.30 -5.47 -14.45
N GLN A 175 -7.48 -4.42 -14.57
CA GLN A 175 -6.66 -4.20 -15.76
C GLN A 175 -5.31 -4.92 -15.65
N HIS A 176 -4.91 -5.53 -16.77
CA HIS A 176 -3.62 -6.18 -16.90
C HIS A 176 -2.57 -5.11 -17.21
N ASN A 177 -1.47 -5.13 -16.48
CA ASN A 177 -0.40 -4.15 -16.62
C ASN A 177 0.74 -4.72 -17.44
N MET A 178 1.40 -3.89 -18.24
CA MET A 178 2.61 -4.30 -18.92
C MET A 178 3.74 -4.51 -17.90
N PRO A 179 4.52 -5.59 -18.01
CA PRO A 179 5.73 -5.74 -17.23
C PRO A 179 6.73 -4.62 -17.56
N GLY A 180 7.17 -3.88 -16.53
CA GLY A 180 8.16 -2.79 -16.65
C GLY A 180 7.61 -1.37 -16.44
N ARG A 181 6.28 -1.17 -16.41
CA ARG A 181 5.66 0.08 -15.94
C ARG A 181 4.18 -0.15 -15.62
N GLN A 182 3.67 0.48 -14.56
CA GLN A 182 2.25 0.42 -14.13
C GLN A 182 1.28 1.02 -15.17
N ARG A 183 1.18 0.46 -16.38
CA ARG A 183 0.30 0.95 -17.45
C ARG A 183 -0.21 -0.20 -18.33
N LYS A 184 -1.42 -0.01 -18.84
CA LYS A 184 -2.26 -0.95 -19.61
C LYS A 184 -1.50 -1.76 -20.67
N ALA A 185 -1.82 -3.06 -20.75
CA ALA A 185 -1.42 -3.98 -21.80
C ALA A 185 -2.46 -4.05 -22.93
N GLN A 186 -2.00 -3.87 -24.17
CA GLN A 186 -2.71 -4.23 -25.40
C GLN A 186 -1.73 -5.11 -26.19
N ILE A 187 -2.18 -6.27 -26.67
CA ILE A 187 -1.32 -7.23 -27.38
C ILE A 187 -1.81 -7.26 -28.82
N GLU A 188 -0.95 -6.88 -29.76
CA GLU A 188 -1.17 -7.07 -31.20
C GLU A 188 0.00 -7.86 -31.82
N LYS A 189 -0.24 -8.30 -33.06
CA LYS A 189 0.30 -9.45 -33.81
C LYS A 189 1.83 -9.58 -33.89
N PRO A 190 2.35 -10.82 -34.13
CA PRO A 190 3.78 -11.09 -34.29
C PRO A 190 4.39 -10.32 -35.48
N LEU A 191 5.62 -9.84 -35.30
CA LEU A 191 6.41 -9.21 -36.35
C LEU A 191 6.71 -10.23 -37.46
N PRO A 192 6.65 -9.84 -38.75
CA PRO A 192 7.06 -10.70 -39.84
C PRO A 192 8.56 -10.99 -39.75
N ASN A 193 8.92 -12.27 -39.93
CA ASN A 193 10.30 -12.76 -39.90
C ASN A 193 11.18 -11.95 -40.86
N LEU A 194 12.24 -11.35 -40.32
CA LEU A 194 13.32 -10.75 -41.12
C LEU A 194 14.19 -11.88 -41.70
N PRO A 195 14.41 -11.93 -43.02
CA PRO A 195 15.35 -12.88 -43.62
C PRO A 195 16.79 -12.50 -43.27
N HIS A 196 17.63 -13.53 -43.10
CA HIS A 196 19.08 -13.46 -42.90
C HIS A 196 19.82 -12.79 -44.05
#